data_AF-A0AAV6ZMS5-F1
#
_entry.id   AF-A0AAV6ZMS5-F1
#
_cell.length_a   1.000
_cell.length_b   1.000
_cell.length_c   1.000
_cell.angle_alpha   90.00
_cell.angle_beta   90.00
_cell.angle_gamma   90.00
#
_symmetry.space_group_name_H-M   'P 1'
#
loop_
_entity.id
_entity.type
_entity.pdbx_description
1 polymer ?
#
loop_
_entity_poly.entity_id
_entity_poly.type
_entity_poly.pdbx_seq_one_letter_code
_entity_poly.pdbx_strand_id
1 'polypeptide(L)'
;GKTSVQKSSYEPMWNEQIIFTEMFPPLCKRMKIQIRDSDKVNDVAIGTHFIDLRKISNEGDKGFLPTLGPAWVNMYGSTRNYTLMDEHQDLNEGLGEGVSFRARLLLSLAVEILDTSSPELTSSTEVQMEGAPPVPENCTGKMEEFFLFGAFLEATMIDRKSGDKPINFEVTIG
;
A
#
# COMPACT_ATOMS: atom_id res chain seq x y z
N GLY A 1 9.93 -9.33 0.91
CA GLY A 1 9.62 -10.17 -0.27
C GLY A 1 8.87 -9.34 -1.30
N LYS A 2 8.51 -9.96 -2.42
CA LYS A 2 7.75 -9.33 -3.52
C LYS A 2 6.78 -10.35 -4.10
N THR A 3 5.69 -9.87 -4.68
CA THR A 3 4.76 -10.66 -5.49
C THR A 3 5.32 -10.88 -6.90
N SER A 4 4.64 -11.71 -7.69
CA SER A 4 4.88 -11.84 -9.13
C SER A 4 4.52 -10.54 -9.88
N VAL A 5 5.12 -10.38 -11.08
CA VAL A 5 4.82 -9.23 -11.94
C VAL A 5 3.61 -9.55 -12.81
N GLN A 6 2.53 -8.77 -12.65
CA GLN A 6 1.35 -8.82 -13.51
C GLN A 6 1.55 -7.86 -14.69
N LYS A 7 1.76 -8.41 -15.89
CA LYS A 7 2.08 -7.62 -17.08
C LYS A 7 0.82 -6.99 -17.68
N SER A 8 0.92 -5.73 -18.08
CA SER A 8 -0.11 -5.04 -18.87
C SER A 8 -1.51 -5.04 -18.24
N SER A 9 -1.59 -4.92 -16.91
CA SER A 9 -2.86 -4.87 -16.18
C SER A 9 -2.96 -3.62 -15.32
N TYR A 10 -4.14 -3.00 -15.33
CA TYR A 10 -4.53 -1.93 -14.40
C TYR A 10 -5.32 -2.46 -13.19
N GLU A 11 -5.73 -3.74 -13.24
CA GLU A 11 -6.45 -4.45 -12.18
C GLU A 11 -5.72 -5.77 -11.88
N PRO A 12 -4.47 -5.70 -11.37
CA PRO A 12 -3.67 -6.89 -11.10
C PRO A 12 -4.30 -7.73 -9.99
N MET A 13 -4.42 -9.04 -10.23
CA MET A 13 -4.82 -10.02 -9.22
C MET A 13 -3.62 -10.91 -8.91
N TRP A 14 -2.97 -10.68 -7.78
CA TRP A 14 -1.84 -11.52 -7.34
C TRP A 14 -2.32 -12.79 -6.66
N ASN A 15 -3.25 -12.68 -5.70
CA ASN A 15 -3.67 -13.80 -4.86
C ASN A 15 -2.46 -14.56 -4.29
N GLU A 16 -1.48 -13.80 -3.81
CA GLU A 16 -0.22 -14.28 -3.26
C GLU A 16 -0.05 -13.77 -1.83
N GLN A 17 0.56 -14.59 -0.98
CA GLN A 17 1.00 -14.19 0.33
C GLN A 17 2.53 -14.21 0.41
N ILE A 18 3.08 -13.25 1.15
CA ILE A 18 4.52 -13.13 1.38
C ILE A 18 4.73 -13.42 2.86
N ILE A 19 5.46 -14.50 3.14
CA ILE A 19 5.68 -14.99 4.49
C ILE A 19 7.07 -14.59 4.95
N PHE A 20 7.11 -13.87 6.06
CA PHE A 20 8.34 -13.48 6.72
C PHE A 20 8.51 -14.32 7.98
N THR A 21 9.52 -15.18 7.98
CA THR A 21 9.91 -15.95 9.16
C THR A 21 10.97 -15.16 9.92
N GLU A 22 10.53 -14.30 10.85
CA GLU A 22 11.44 -13.57 11.74
C GLU A 22 11.40 -14.15 13.16
N MET A 23 12.51 -14.01 13.88
CA MET A 23 12.57 -14.36 15.31
C MET A 23 11.94 -13.24 16.14
N PHE A 24 11.00 -13.59 17.01
CA PHE A 24 10.34 -12.67 17.93
C PHE A 24 11.32 -12.19 19.03
N PRO A 25 11.25 -10.90 19.46
CA PRO A 25 10.29 -9.86 19.07
C PRO A 25 10.61 -9.22 17.72
N PRO A 26 9.60 -8.91 16.88
CA PRO A 26 9.83 -8.17 15.64
C PRO A 26 10.46 -6.81 15.96
N LEU A 27 11.68 -6.58 15.45
CA LEU A 27 12.39 -5.31 15.61
C LEU A 27 11.69 -4.19 14.82
N CYS A 28 10.90 -4.55 13.82
CA CYS A 28 10.15 -3.64 12.97
C CYS A 28 8.76 -3.36 13.55
N LYS A 29 8.46 -2.08 13.80
CA LYS A 29 7.13 -1.62 14.27
C LYS A 29 6.18 -1.24 13.13
N ARG A 30 6.69 -1.20 11.91
CA ARG A 30 5.98 -0.68 10.73
C ARG A 30 6.32 -1.53 9.52
N MET A 31 5.30 -1.94 8.77
CA MET A 31 5.46 -2.60 7.48
C MET A 31 5.30 -1.57 6.36
N LYS A 32 6.28 -1.49 5.46
CA LYS A 32 6.22 -0.68 4.24
C LYS A 32 5.69 -1.54 3.10
N ILE A 33 4.61 -1.13 2.47
CA ILE A 33 4.07 -1.76 1.27
C ILE A 33 4.21 -0.77 0.12
N GLN A 34 4.74 -1.23 -1.01
CA GLN A 34 4.90 -0.41 -2.20
C GLN A 34 4.29 -1.13 -3.39
N ILE A 35 3.53 -0.41 -4.21
CA ILE A 35 3.31 -0.85 -5.59
C ILE A 35 4.44 -0.30 -6.43
N ARG A 36 5.00 -1.16 -7.28
CA ARG A 36 6.04 -0.80 -8.23
C ARG A 36 5.58 -1.14 -9.63
N ASP A 37 5.89 -0.25 -10.55
CA ASP A 37 5.84 -0.55 -11.97
C ASP A 37 7.14 -1.24 -12.38
N SER A 38 7.02 -2.37 -13.09
CA SER A 38 8.19 -3.15 -13.50
C SER A 38 8.61 -2.72 -14.89
N ASP A 39 9.62 -1.85 -14.95
CA ASP A 39 10.22 -1.37 -16.20
C ASP A 39 11.48 -2.18 -16.54
N LYS A 40 11.91 -2.11 -17.81
CA LYS A 40 13.08 -2.83 -18.34
C LYS A 40 14.39 -2.43 -17.68
N VAL A 41 14.45 -1.23 -17.10
CA VAL A 41 15.67 -0.68 -16.50
C VAL A 41 15.67 -0.85 -14.99
N ASN A 42 14.61 -0.39 -14.30
CA ASN A 42 14.45 -0.52 -12.85
C ASN A 42 12.97 -0.57 -12.48
N ASP A 43 12.65 -1.29 -11.41
CA ASP A 43 11.31 -1.24 -10.82
C ASP A 43 11.10 0.11 -10.11
N VAL A 44 10.12 0.89 -10.54
CA VAL A 44 9.86 2.23 -10.02
C VAL A 44 8.69 2.17 -9.03
N ALA A 45 8.88 2.67 -7.80
CA ALA A 45 7.78 2.80 -6.86
C ALA A 45 6.75 3.80 -7.40
N ILE A 46 5.48 3.42 -7.41
CA ILE A 46 4.39 4.29 -7.83
C ILE A 46 3.55 4.78 -6.66
N GLY A 47 3.66 4.17 -5.49
CA GLY A 47 2.91 4.55 -4.30
C GLY A 47 3.33 3.70 -3.11
N THR A 48 3.30 4.30 -1.92
CA THR A 48 3.70 3.64 -0.68
C THR A 48 2.58 3.76 0.34
N HIS A 49 2.30 2.67 1.05
CA HIS A 49 1.50 2.67 2.26
C HIS A 49 2.31 2.06 3.40
N PHE A 50 2.05 2.52 4.61
CA PHE A 50 2.68 1.95 5.77
C PHE A 50 1.66 1.53 6.82
N ILE A 51 1.82 0.30 7.30
CA ILE A 51 1.02 -0.25 8.38
C ILE A 51 1.85 -0.18 9.67
N ASP A 52 1.39 0.56 10.66
CA ASP A 52 1.97 0.52 12.02
C ASP A 52 1.39 -0.69 12.75
N LEU A 53 2.23 -1.68 13.03
CA LEU A 53 1.80 -2.96 13.61
C LEU A 53 1.17 -2.75 15.00
N ARG A 54 1.56 -1.70 15.73
CA ARG A 54 1.03 -1.39 17.06
C ARG A 54 -0.41 -0.88 17.01
N LYS A 55 -0.82 -0.28 15.90
CA LYS A 55 -2.20 0.21 15.72
C LYS A 55 -3.18 -0.91 15.41
N ILE A 56 -2.66 -2.07 15.02
CA ILE A 56 -3.43 -3.24 14.60
C ILE A 56 -3.16 -4.45 15.51
N SER A 57 -2.63 -4.22 16.71
CA SER A 57 -2.40 -5.22 17.74
C SER A 57 -2.96 -4.73 19.07
N ASN A 58 -3.17 -5.66 20.00
CA ASN A 58 -3.52 -5.31 21.38
C ASN A 58 -2.61 -6.09 22.34
N GLU A 59 -2.00 -5.39 23.29
CA GLU A 59 -1.12 -5.99 24.29
C GLU A 59 -1.92 -6.35 25.56
N GLY A 60 -1.61 -7.50 26.18
CA GLY A 60 -2.20 -7.96 27.44
C GLY A 60 -2.72 -9.39 27.37
N ASP A 61 -3.28 -9.88 28.48
CA ASP A 61 -3.71 -11.29 28.64
C ASP A 61 -4.84 -11.70 27.67
N LYS A 62 -5.58 -10.72 27.15
CA LYS A 62 -6.60 -10.89 26.10
C LYS A 62 -6.25 -10.11 24.83
N GLY A 63 -4.97 -9.82 24.67
CA GLY A 63 -4.42 -9.16 23.50
C GLY A 63 -4.51 -10.03 22.25
N PHE A 64 -4.12 -9.44 21.13
CA PHE A 64 -3.99 -10.14 19.86
C PHE A 64 -2.75 -9.62 19.13
N LEU A 65 -2.09 -10.54 18.43
CA LEU A 65 -0.97 -10.23 17.55
C LEU A 65 -1.43 -9.30 16.42
N PRO A 66 -0.52 -8.52 15.80
CA PRO A 66 -0.88 -7.65 14.68
C PRO A 66 -1.74 -8.36 13.63
N THR A 67 -2.91 -7.80 13.34
CA THR A 67 -3.84 -8.35 12.34
C THR A 67 -4.58 -7.25 11.58
N LEU A 68 -4.74 -7.41 10.28
CA LEU A 68 -5.46 -6.48 9.40
C LEU A 68 -6.22 -7.26 8.34
N GLY A 69 -7.44 -6.82 8.04
CA GLY A 69 -8.16 -7.20 6.82
C GLY A 69 -8.85 -8.57 6.86
N PRO A 70 -9.34 -9.05 5.70
CA PRO A 70 -9.22 -8.45 4.36
C PRO A 70 -9.82 -7.04 4.28
N ALA A 71 -9.05 -6.05 3.84
CA ALA A 71 -9.52 -4.67 3.73
C ALA A 71 -8.86 -3.94 2.56
N TRP A 72 -9.61 -3.02 1.95
CA TRP A 72 -9.08 -2.12 0.93
C TRP A 72 -8.18 -1.06 1.56
N VAL A 73 -6.97 -0.95 1.05
CA VAL A 73 -5.95 0.01 1.46
C VAL A 73 -5.63 0.94 0.30
N ASN A 74 -5.84 2.23 0.50
CA ASN A 74 -5.51 3.26 -0.47
C ASN A 74 -4.03 3.63 -0.36
N MET A 75 -3.40 3.80 -1.53
CA MET A 75 -2.00 4.17 -1.66
C MET A 75 -1.88 5.49 -2.38
N TYR A 76 -1.00 6.33 -1.84
CA TYR A 76 -0.74 7.67 -2.35
C TYR A 76 0.74 7.81 -2.72
N GLY A 77 1.02 8.72 -3.64
CA GLY A 77 2.36 9.00 -4.16
C GLY A 77 2.43 10.39 -4.80
N SER A 78 3.40 10.61 -5.66
CA SER A 78 3.53 11.84 -6.44
C SER A 78 2.44 11.96 -7.51
N THR A 79 2.16 13.21 -7.90
CA THR A 79 1.42 13.52 -9.13
C THR A 79 2.10 12.88 -10.33
N ARG A 80 1.34 12.48 -11.35
CA ARG A 80 1.93 11.90 -12.57
C ARG A 80 2.72 12.97 -13.31
N ASN A 81 4.04 12.91 -13.25
CA ASN A 81 4.90 13.76 -14.05
C ASN A 81 5.61 12.92 -15.12
N TYR A 82 5.46 13.31 -16.39
CA TYR A 82 6.05 12.61 -17.55
C TYR A 82 7.38 13.23 -17.99
N THR A 83 7.91 14.19 -17.23
CA THR A 83 9.24 14.76 -17.46
C THR A 83 10.35 13.80 -17.03
N LEU A 84 11.51 13.89 -17.68
CA LEU A 84 12.69 13.05 -17.39
C LEU A 84 13.20 13.15 -15.94
N MET A 85 12.85 14.23 -15.23
CA MET A 85 13.11 14.40 -13.81
C MET A 85 11.75 14.55 -13.10
N ASP A 86 11.36 13.55 -12.32
CA ASP A 86 10.24 13.66 -11.37
C ASP A 86 10.80 14.19 -10.04
N GLU A 87 10.63 15.50 -9.81
CA GLU A 87 11.06 16.17 -8.57
C GLU A 87 10.37 15.63 -7.30
N HIS A 88 9.30 14.84 -7.46
CA HIS A 88 8.49 14.33 -6.35
C HIS A 88 8.58 12.81 -6.18
N GLN A 89 9.53 12.16 -6.85
CA GLN A 89 9.72 10.71 -6.78
C GLN A 89 9.88 10.19 -5.34
N ASP A 90 10.48 10.99 -4.46
CA ASP A 90 10.65 10.70 -3.03
C ASP A 90 9.31 10.42 -2.31
N LEU A 91 8.21 11.02 -2.76
CA LEU A 91 6.86 10.75 -2.23
C LEU A 91 6.41 9.32 -2.55
N ASN A 92 6.77 8.80 -3.73
CA ASN A 92 6.48 7.41 -4.08
C ASN A 92 7.29 6.42 -3.25
N GLU A 93 8.47 6.84 -2.77
CA GLU A 93 9.31 6.05 -1.86
C GLU A 93 8.90 6.18 -0.39
N GLY A 94 7.89 7.02 -0.08
CA GLY A 94 7.38 7.21 1.27
C GLY A 94 8.24 8.12 2.15
N LEU A 95 9.07 8.99 1.55
CA LEU A 95 9.84 10.04 2.24
C LEU A 95 9.01 11.30 2.53
N GLY A 96 7.72 11.26 2.23
CA GLY A 96 6.73 12.28 2.54
C GLY A 96 5.32 11.70 2.41
N GLU A 97 4.31 12.53 2.63
CA GLU A 97 2.92 12.15 2.39
C GLU A 97 2.62 12.25 0.89
N GLY A 98 2.18 11.14 0.30
CA GLY A 98 1.73 11.14 -1.09
C GLY A 98 0.48 12.00 -1.27
N VAL A 99 0.42 12.76 -2.35
CA VAL A 99 -0.63 13.75 -2.62
C VAL A 99 -1.61 13.31 -3.71
N SER A 100 -1.27 12.28 -4.47
CA SER A 100 -2.09 11.74 -5.55
C SER A 100 -2.40 10.28 -5.27
N PHE A 101 -3.66 9.86 -5.46
CA PHE A 101 -4.04 8.44 -5.37
C PHE A 101 -3.37 7.64 -6.49
N ARG A 102 -2.82 6.47 -6.13
CA ARG A 102 -2.01 5.65 -7.04
C ARG A 102 -2.57 4.25 -7.23
N ALA A 103 -3.11 3.68 -6.15
CA ALA A 103 -3.69 2.35 -6.17
C ALA A 103 -4.60 2.14 -4.95
N ARG A 104 -5.47 1.14 -5.06
CA ARG A 104 -6.22 0.58 -3.94
C ARG A 104 -6.02 -0.93 -3.97
N LEU A 105 -5.52 -1.49 -2.87
CA LEU A 105 -5.19 -2.91 -2.76
C LEU A 105 -6.04 -3.59 -1.72
N LEU A 106 -6.52 -4.80 -2.03
CA LEU A 106 -7.14 -5.66 -1.04
C LEU A 106 -6.04 -6.40 -0.31
N LEU A 107 -5.87 -6.13 0.98
CA LEU A 107 -4.77 -6.66 1.78
C LEU A 107 -5.27 -7.34 3.04
N SER A 108 -4.54 -8.37 3.46
CA SER A 108 -4.64 -9.01 4.76
C SER A 108 -3.24 -9.11 5.37
N LEU A 109 -3.16 -8.96 6.69
CA LEU A 109 -1.96 -9.22 7.47
C LEU A 109 -2.35 -10.06 8.67
N ALA A 110 -1.60 -11.12 8.90
CA ALA A 110 -1.68 -11.93 10.10
C ALA A 110 -0.27 -12.21 10.60
N VAL A 111 -0.14 -12.39 11.91
CA VAL A 111 1.08 -12.83 12.56
C VAL A 111 0.75 -14.08 13.35
N GLU A 112 1.55 -15.12 13.16
CA GLU A 112 1.41 -16.40 13.83
C GLU A 112 2.68 -16.71 14.63
N ILE A 113 2.52 -17.37 15.77
CA ILE A 113 3.64 -17.85 16.57
C ILE A 113 3.95 -19.27 16.12
N LEU A 114 5.16 -19.47 15.62
CA LEU A 114 5.63 -20.77 15.19
C LEU A 114 6.28 -21.51 16.35
N ASP A 115 5.93 -22.79 16.52
CA ASP A 115 6.61 -23.67 17.48
C ASP A 115 7.86 -24.27 16.83
N THR A 116 9.03 -23.83 17.29
CA THR A 116 10.34 -24.25 16.77
C THR A 116 10.72 -25.69 17.17
N SER A 117 9.91 -26.37 17.98
CA SER A 117 10.12 -27.78 18.32
C SER A 117 9.58 -28.76 17.28
N SER A 118 8.79 -28.28 16.31
CA SER A 118 8.25 -29.12 15.23
C SER A 118 9.31 -29.42 14.16
N PRO A 119 9.55 -30.71 13.83
CA PRO A 119 10.54 -31.12 12.84
C PRO A 119 10.16 -30.76 11.38
N GLU A 120 8.92 -30.30 11.13
CA GLU A 120 8.45 -29.86 9.81
C GLU A 120 8.82 -28.40 9.50
N LEU A 121 9.22 -27.62 10.50
CA LEU A 121 9.64 -26.24 10.32
C LEU A 121 11.14 -26.16 10.07
N THR A 122 11.51 -26.08 8.80
CA THR A 122 12.82 -25.56 8.42
C THR A 122 12.88 -24.10 8.84
N SER A 123 13.74 -23.77 9.82
CA SER A 123 13.95 -22.41 10.34
C SER A 123 14.69 -21.53 9.32
N SER A 124 14.17 -21.41 8.10
CA SER A 124 14.71 -20.53 7.09
C SER A 124 14.23 -19.11 7.37
N THR A 125 15.17 -18.17 7.45
CA THR A 125 14.89 -16.73 7.49
C THR A 125 14.62 -16.16 6.10
N GLU A 126 14.57 -17.01 5.06
CA GLU A 126 14.25 -16.57 3.71
C GLU A 126 12.77 -16.19 3.60
N VAL A 127 12.52 -15.09 2.89
CA VAL A 127 11.16 -14.64 2.62
C VAL A 127 10.53 -15.55 1.57
N GLN A 128 9.40 -16.15 1.91
CA GLN A 128 8.67 -17.05 1.02
C GLN A 128 7.53 -16.30 0.33
N MET A 129 7.20 -16.73 -0.89
CA MET A 129 6.03 -16.26 -1.63
C MET A 129 5.27 -17.49 -2.11
N GLU A 130 4.00 -17.57 -1.78
CA GLU A 130 3.12 -18.66 -2.17
C GLU A 130 1.71 -18.15 -2.48
N GLY A 131 0.85 -19.02 -3.01
CA GLY A 131 -0.55 -18.68 -3.27
C GLY A 131 -1.29 -18.35 -1.98
N ALA A 132 -2.03 -17.24 -1.97
CA ALA A 132 -2.87 -16.86 -0.86
C ALA A 132 -4.10 -17.78 -0.76
N PRO A 133 -4.62 -18.01 0.45
CA PRO A 133 -5.92 -18.63 0.64
C PRO A 133 -7.02 -17.87 -0.12
N PRO A 134 -8.04 -18.57 -0.67
CA PRO A 134 -9.12 -17.92 -1.39
C PRO A 134 -9.88 -16.96 -0.48
N VAL A 135 -10.08 -15.73 -0.94
CA VAL A 135 -10.85 -14.72 -0.23
C VAL A 135 -12.29 -14.71 -0.77
N PRO A 136 -13.34 -14.72 0.08
CA PRO A 136 -14.72 -14.64 -0.37
C PRO A 136 -14.97 -13.37 -1.20
N GLU A 137 -15.72 -13.48 -2.29
CA GLU A 137 -16.02 -12.34 -3.18
C GLU A 137 -16.74 -11.18 -2.44
N ASN A 138 -17.49 -11.50 -1.39
CA ASN A 138 -18.24 -10.53 -0.59
C ASN A 138 -17.47 -9.99 0.64
N CYS A 139 -16.17 -10.32 0.79
CA CYS A 139 -15.39 -9.90 1.96
C CYS A 139 -15.28 -8.38 2.12
N THR A 140 -15.43 -7.63 1.03
CA THR A 140 -15.34 -6.16 1.02
C THR A 140 -16.69 -5.45 1.13
N GLY A 141 -17.76 -6.22 1.38
CA GLY A 141 -19.12 -5.72 1.42
C GLY A 141 -19.78 -5.66 0.04
N LYS A 142 -20.99 -5.11 0.00
CA LYS A 142 -21.71 -4.90 -1.26
C LYS A 142 -21.26 -3.60 -1.90
N MET A 143 -21.06 -3.61 -3.21
CA MET A 143 -20.86 -2.37 -3.96
C MET A 143 -22.19 -1.63 -4.03
N GLU A 144 -22.21 -0.40 -3.51
CA GLU A 144 -23.35 0.50 -3.64
C GLU A 144 -22.99 1.63 -4.60
N GLU A 145 -23.91 1.97 -5.48
CA GLU A 145 -23.76 3.10 -6.39
C GLU A 145 -24.12 4.39 -5.63
N PHE A 146 -23.22 5.37 -5.67
CA PHE A 146 -23.44 6.68 -5.09
C PHE A 146 -23.06 7.77 -6.10
N PHE A 147 -23.69 8.93 -5.95
CA PHE A 147 -23.35 10.12 -6.72
C PHE A 147 -22.47 11.04 -5.88
N LEU A 148 -21.26 11.32 -6.36
CA LEU A 148 -20.35 12.29 -5.75
C LEU A 148 -20.39 13.60 -6.52
N PHE A 149 -20.68 14.70 -5.83
CA PHE A 149 -20.61 16.05 -6.36
C PHE A 149 -19.51 16.84 -5.65
N GLY A 150 -18.52 17.31 -6.41
CA GLY A 150 -17.48 18.21 -5.93
C GLY A 150 -17.51 19.50 -6.75
N ALA A 151 -17.39 20.65 -6.07
CA ALA A 151 -17.33 21.96 -6.71
C ALA A 151 -16.25 22.83 -6.04
N PHE A 152 -15.47 23.52 -6.87
CA PHE A 152 -14.57 24.58 -6.41
C PHE A 152 -15.33 25.90 -6.39
N LEU A 153 -15.43 26.53 -5.21
CA LEU A 153 -16.19 27.76 -5.04
C LEU A 153 -15.34 29.01 -5.31
N GLU A 154 -14.14 29.05 -4.75
CA GLU A 154 -13.19 30.14 -4.94
C GLU A 154 -11.75 29.66 -4.72
N ALA A 155 -10.79 30.34 -5.34
CA ALA A 155 -9.38 30.21 -5.04
C ALA A 155 -8.80 31.59 -4.76
N THR A 156 -8.41 31.82 -3.50
CA THR A 156 -7.92 33.09 -3.00
C THR A 156 -6.44 32.98 -2.62
N MET A 157 -5.79 34.10 -2.26
CA MET A 157 -4.39 34.13 -1.80
C MET A 157 -3.35 33.62 -2.82
N ILE A 158 -3.64 33.71 -4.13
CA ILE A 158 -2.67 33.40 -5.19
C ILE A 158 -1.59 34.48 -5.23
N ASP A 159 -0.32 34.07 -5.16
CA ASP A 159 0.82 35.00 -5.27
C ASP A 159 0.72 35.78 -6.59
N ARG A 160 0.90 37.11 -6.52
CA ARG A 160 0.87 38.00 -7.70
C ARG A 160 1.86 37.56 -8.79
N LYS A 161 2.99 36.94 -8.42
CA LYS A 161 3.97 36.38 -9.37
C LYS A 161 3.41 35.21 -10.19
N SER A 162 2.37 34.56 -9.70
CA SER A 162 1.68 33.44 -10.34
C SER A 162 0.30 33.82 -10.89
N GLY A 163 -0.19 35.03 -10.61
CA GLY A 163 -1.54 35.48 -10.96
C GLY A 163 -1.81 35.58 -12.47
N ASP A 164 -0.77 35.77 -13.29
CA ASP A 164 -0.89 35.82 -14.75
C ASP A 164 -0.80 34.42 -15.41
N LYS A 165 -0.56 33.37 -14.63
CA LYS A 165 -0.48 31.99 -15.12
C LYS A 165 -1.85 31.29 -14.98
N PRO A 166 -2.22 30.39 -15.92
CA PRO A 166 -3.40 29.55 -15.75
C PRO A 166 -3.33 28.75 -14.44
N ILE A 167 -4.42 28.76 -13.68
CA ILE A 167 -4.57 27.98 -12.45
C ILE A 167 -5.22 26.66 -12.81
N ASN A 168 -4.56 25.57 -12.46
CA ASN A 168 -5.08 24.22 -12.65
C ASN A 168 -5.37 23.60 -11.28
N PHE A 169 -6.52 22.93 -11.15
CA PHE A 169 -6.84 22.12 -9.98
C PHE A 169 -6.76 20.65 -10.36
N GLU A 170 -6.04 19.87 -9.56
CA GLU A 170 -6.03 18.43 -9.64
C GLU A 170 -6.77 17.89 -8.41
N VAL A 171 -7.83 17.10 -8.66
CA VAL A 171 -8.56 16.39 -7.60
C VAL A 171 -8.27 14.91 -7.80
N THR A 172 -7.89 14.24 -6.73
CA THR A 172 -7.83 12.79 -6.73
C THR A 172 -8.73 12.24 -5.63
N ILE A 173 -9.58 11.28 -6.00
CA ILE A 173 -10.55 10.63 -5.12
C ILE A 173 -10.25 9.13 -5.15
N GLY A 174 -10.12 8.53 -3.97
CA GLY A 174 -9.87 7.10 -3.79
C GLY A 174 -10.22 6.65 -2.37
#